data_AF-A0A3P5Y7K2-F1
#
_entry.id   AF-A0A3P5Y7K2-F1
#
_cell.length_a   1.000
_cell.length_b   1.000
_cell.length_c   1.000
_cell.angle_alpha   90.00
_cell.angle_beta   90.00
_cell.angle_gamma   90.00
#
_symmetry.space_group_name_H-M   'P 1'
#
loop_
_entity.id
_entity.type
_entity.pdbx_description
1 polymer ?
#
loop_
_entity_poly.entity_id
_entity_poly.type
_entity_poly.pdbx_seq_one_letter_code
_entity_poly.pdbx_strand_id
1 'polypeptide(L)'
;MILVGLVTEKTIADVSLSKPTSLSSDEMIYLLNKTNIRDIMIRQIMTVGSDASLEDTIYEMMAYKVGVLPVIQNNQVVLVLSPTVMSLKLF
;
A
#
# COMPACT_ATOMS: atom_id res chain seq x y z
N MET A 1 -1.93 -6.24 -17.40
CA MET A 1 -2.12 -5.02 -16.58
C MET A 1 -0.81 -4.79 -15.84
N ILE A 2 -0.32 -3.56 -15.72
CA ILE A 2 0.98 -3.25 -15.06
C ILE A 2 0.69 -2.55 -13.73
N LEU A 3 1.43 -2.89 -12.67
CA LEU A 3 1.37 -2.17 -11.40
C LEU A 3 1.99 -0.77 -11.58
N VAL A 4 1.20 0.28 -11.33
CA VAL A 4 1.63 1.67 -11.51
C VAL A 4 1.68 2.49 -10.23
N GLY A 5 1.16 1.96 -9.13
CA GLY A 5 0.97 2.71 -7.89
C GLY A 5 0.41 1.85 -6.76
N LEU A 6 0.73 2.20 -5.52
CA LEU A 6 0.14 1.64 -4.31
C LEU A 6 -0.44 2.78 -3.46
N VAL A 7 -1.69 2.65 -3.04
CA VAL A 7 -2.32 3.53 -2.05
C VAL A 7 -2.53 2.72 -0.77
N THR A 8 -2.13 3.31 0.35
CA THR A 8 -2.31 2.73 1.69
C THR A 8 -3.05 3.71 2.59
N GLU A 9 -3.50 3.25 3.75
CA GLU A 9 -4.08 4.14 4.77
C GLU A 9 -3.14 5.30 5.11
N LYS A 10 -1.83 5.06 5.18
CA LYS A 10 -0.84 6.10 5.42
C LYS A 10 -0.86 7.18 4.34
N THR A 11 -0.91 6.79 3.05
CA THR A 11 -0.98 7.79 1.97
C THR A 11 -2.25 8.64 2.02
N ILE A 12 -3.36 8.08 2.50
CA ILE A 12 -4.62 8.81 2.69
C ILE A 12 -4.49 9.75 3.90
N ALA A 13 -3.93 9.27 5.00
CA ALA A 13 -3.68 10.07 6.20
C ALA A 13 -2.73 11.25 5.92
N ASP A 14 -1.71 11.06 5.09
CA ASP A 14 -0.78 12.12 4.69
C ASP A 14 -1.50 13.26 3.94
N VAL A 15 -2.52 12.94 3.11
CA VAL A 15 -3.38 13.96 2.48
C VAL A 15 -4.13 14.76 3.53
N SER A 16 -4.72 14.09 4.52
CA SER A 16 -5.47 14.73 5.60
C SER A 16 -4.58 15.64 6.46
N LEU A 17 -3.33 15.23 6.75
CA LEU A 17 -2.36 15.99 7.54
C LEU A 17 -1.71 17.15 6.76
N SER A 18 -1.66 17.08 5.44
CA SER A 18 -1.10 18.15 4.60
C SER A 18 -1.95 19.43 4.55
N LYS A 19 -3.14 19.43 5.18
CA LYS A 19 -4.12 20.50 5.11
C LYS A 19 -4.43 21.11 6.49
N PRO A 20 -4.99 22.34 6.53
CA PRO A 20 -5.26 23.03 7.79
C PRO A 20 -6.16 22.18 8.69
N THR A 21 -5.78 22.06 9.96
CA THR A 21 -6.49 21.30 11.01
C THR A 21 -7.90 21.82 11.34
N SER A 22 -8.36 22.89 10.69
CA SER A 22 -9.65 23.54 10.92
C SER A 22 -10.80 23.02 10.04
N LEU A 23 -10.55 22.05 9.16
CA LEU A 23 -11.59 21.51 8.28
C LEU A 23 -12.60 20.66 9.05
N SER A 24 -13.88 20.83 8.72
CA SER A 24 -14.94 19.91 9.12
C SER A 24 -14.80 18.55 8.42
N SER A 25 -15.46 17.52 8.95
CA SER A 25 -15.48 16.17 8.35
C SER A 25 -15.96 16.19 6.89
N ASP A 26 -16.95 17.02 6.57
CA ASP A 26 -17.52 17.13 5.22
C ASP A 26 -16.52 17.77 4.25
N GLU A 27 -15.79 18.80 4.68
CA GLU A 27 -14.74 19.41 3.87
C GLU A 27 -13.58 18.44 3.63
N MET A 28 -13.20 17.63 4.63
CA MET A 28 -12.18 16.60 4.46
C MET A 28 -12.59 15.55 3.42
N ILE A 29 -13.83 15.05 3.50
CA ILE A 29 -14.38 14.10 2.52
C ILE A 29 -14.42 14.73 1.11
N TYR A 30 -14.86 15.99 1.00
CA TYR A 30 -14.86 16.71 -0.27
C TYR A 30 -13.46 16.75 -0.90
N LEU A 31 -12.44 17.03 -0.09
CA LEU A 31 -11.06 17.12 -0.57
C LEU A 31 -10.48 15.76 -0.96
N LEU A 32 -10.75 14.71 -0.18
CA LEU A 32 -10.38 13.34 -0.55
C LEU A 32 -11.00 12.94 -1.90
N ASN A 33 -12.28 13.27 -2.11
CA ASN A 33 -12.99 13.00 -3.37
C ASN A 33 -12.44 13.78 -4.58
N LYS A 34 -11.79 14.93 -4.36
CA LYS A 34 -11.15 15.72 -5.42
C LYS A 34 -9.69 15.34 -5.65
N THR A 35 -9.10 14.54 -4.79
CA THR A 35 -7.69 14.15 -4.87
C THR A 35 -7.54 12.98 -5.83
N ASN A 36 -6.66 13.08 -6.84
CA ASN A 36 -6.43 11.94 -7.73
C ASN A 36 -5.50 10.92 -7.08
N ILE A 37 -5.78 9.63 -7.32
CA ILE A 37 -4.91 8.52 -6.90
C ILE A 37 -3.45 8.72 -7.31
N ARG A 38 -3.22 9.20 -8.55
CA ARG A 38 -1.87 9.41 -9.08
C ARG A 38 -1.05 10.45 -8.31
N ASP A 39 -1.71 11.32 -7.57
CA ASP A 39 -1.09 12.41 -6.81
C ASP A 39 -0.62 11.91 -5.44
N ILE A 40 -1.18 10.80 -4.95
CA ILE A 40 -0.96 10.30 -3.58
C ILE A 40 -0.33 8.90 -3.53
N MET A 41 -0.38 8.16 -4.64
CA MET A 41 0.13 6.80 -4.68
C MET A 41 1.66 6.75 -4.53
N ILE A 42 2.13 5.73 -3.83
CA ILE A 42 3.54 5.34 -3.77
C ILE A 42 3.91 4.79 -5.14
N ARG A 43 4.99 5.33 -5.74
CA ARG A 43 5.48 4.93 -7.07
C ARG A 43 6.64 3.95 -7.00
N GLN A 44 7.48 4.06 -5.98
CA GLN A 44 8.57 3.12 -5.72
C GLN A 44 8.02 2.00 -4.83
N ILE A 45 7.51 0.97 -5.48
CA ILE A 45 6.85 -0.15 -4.80
C ILE A 45 7.79 -1.34 -4.84
N MET A 46 8.10 -1.87 -3.66
CA MET A 46 8.74 -3.17 -3.56
C MET A 46 7.73 -4.25 -3.92
N THR A 47 8.14 -5.22 -4.73
CA THR A 47 7.29 -6.33 -5.17
C THR A 47 8.06 -7.63 -5.12
N VAL A 48 7.36 -8.75 -5.01
CA VAL A 48 7.95 -10.08 -5.03
C VAL A 48 7.28 -10.97 -6.08
N GLY A 49 8.00 -11.97 -6.60
CA GLY A 49 7.43 -12.97 -7.51
C GLY A 49 6.56 -13.99 -6.79
N SER A 50 5.64 -14.65 -7.51
CA SER A 50 4.79 -15.72 -6.96
C SER A 50 5.55 -16.93 -6.42
N ASP A 51 6.77 -17.14 -6.90
CA ASP A 51 7.57 -18.34 -6.60
C ASP A 51 8.62 -18.08 -5.52
N ALA A 52 8.59 -16.89 -4.90
CA ALA A 52 9.52 -16.52 -3.83
C ALA A 52 9.22 -17.26 -2.52
N SER A 53 10.27 -17.50 -1.74
CA SER A 53 10.15 -18.06 -0.39
C SER A 53 9.35 -17.12 0.50
N LEU A 54 8.38 -17.67 1.24
CA LEU A 54 7.61 -16.90 2.22
C LEU A 54 8.52 -16.33 3.32
N GLU A 55 9.50 -17.10 3.78
CA GLU A 55 10.43 -16.69 4.84
C GLU A 55 11.29 -15.51 4.40
N ASP A 56 11.91 -15.60 3.21
CA ASP A 56 12.72 -14.52 2.65
C ASP A 56 11.87 -13.27 2.41
N THR A 57 10.64 -13.45 1.92
CA THR A 57 9.69 -12.35 1.70
C THR A 57 9.36 -11.62 3.00
N ILE A 58 9.10 -12.36 4.08
CA ILE A 58 8.84 -11.77 5.41
C ILE A 58 10.09 -11.04 5.91
N TYR A 59 11.26 -11.66 5.77
CA TYR A 59 12.53 -11.05 6.16
C TYR A 59 12.75 -9.72 5.42
N GLU A 60 12.55 -9.66 4.11
CA GLU A 60 12.63 -8.44 3.32
C GLU A 60 11.63 -7.38 3.79
N MET A 61 10.36 -7.77 4.02
CA MET A 61 9.34 -6.85 4.53
C MET A 61 9.78 -6.20 5.85
N MET A 62 10.38 -6.97 6.76
CA MET A 62 10.87 -6.46 8.04
C MET A 62 12.12 -5.58 7.86
N ALA A 63 13.10 -6.04 7.08
CA ALA A 63 14.36 -5.34 6.84
C ALA A 63 14.13 -3.97 6.20
N TYR A 64 13.23 -3.89 5.22
CA TYR A 64 12.90 -2.65 4.51
C TYR A 64 11.73 -1.88 5.12
N LYS A 65 11.17 -2.35 6.24
CA LYS A 65 10.02 -1.75 6.94
C LYS A 65 8.82 -1.54 6.02
N VAL A 66 8.55 -2.52 5.15
CA VAL A 66 7.45 -2.51 4.20
C VAL A 66 6.25 -3.21 4.82
N GLY A 67 5.17 -2.45 5.01
CA GLY A 67 3.92 -2.98 5.58
C GLY A 67 3.01 -3.69 4.57
N VAL A 68 3.25 -3.48 3.27
CA VAL A 68 2.43 -4.05 2.19
C VAL A 68 3.35 -4.42 1.02
N LEU A 69 3.27 -5.66 0.56
CA LEU A 69 4.12 -6.18 -0.51
C LEU A 69 3.26 -6.87 -1.60
N PRO A 70 3.08 -6.26 -2.78
CA PRO A 70 2.40 -6.90 -3.90
C PRO A 70 3.21 -8.08 -4.45
N VAL A 71 2.51 -9.20 -4.69
CA VAL A 71 3.04 -10.39 -5.38
C VAL A 71 2.65 -10.31 -6.85
N ILE A 72 3.65 -10.44 -7.72
CA ILE A 72 3.51 -10.28 -9.17
C ILE A 72 3.72 -11.62 -9.87
N GLN A 73 2.84 -11.94 -10.82
CA GLN A 73 3.01 -13.03 -11.77
C GLN A 73 2.58 -12.55 -13.16
N ASN A 74 3.39 -12.80 -14.19
CA ASN A 74 3.11 -12.37 -15.57
C ASN A 74 2.75 -10.87 -15.68
N ASN A 75 3.52 -10.03 -14.98
CA ASN A 75 3.34 -8.58 -14.85
C ASN A 75 2.05 -8.12 -14.14
N GLN A 76 1.24 -9.03 -13.60
CA GLN A 76 0.00 -8.71 -12.91
C GLN A 76 0.13 -8.91 -11.40
N VAL A 77 -0.58 -8.09 -10.63
CA VAL A 77 -0.73 -8.31 -9.19
C VAL A 77 -1.68 -9.47 -8.98
N VAL A 78 -1.19 -10.55 -8.37
CA VAL A 78 -1.99 -11.74 -8.04
C VAL A 78 -2.38 -11.80 -6.57
N LEU A 79 -1.58 -11.17 -5.70
CA LEU A 79 -1.82 -11.11 -4.26
C LEU A 79 -1.19 -9.83 -3.69
N VAL A 80 -1.71 -9.37 -2.55
CA VAL A 80 -1.10 -8.34 -1.73
C VAL A 80 -0.83 -8.93 -0.35
N LEU A 81 0.45 -9.00 0.04
CA LEU A 81 0.84 -9.44 1.38
C LEU A 81 0.81 -8.25 2.34
N SER A 82 0.27 -8.48 3.53
CA SER A 82 0.24 -7.54 4.65
C SER A 82 0.27 -8.34 5.97
N PRO A 83 0.59 -7.71 7.12
CA PRO A 83 0.56 -8.37 8.41
C PRO A 83 -0.73 -9.16 8.69
N THR A 84 -1.87 -8.63 8.27
CA THR A 84 -3.19 -9.27 8.43
C THR A 84 -3.32 -10.57 7.62
N VAL A 85 -2.73 -10.64 6.43
CA VAL A 85 -2.78 -11.85 5.59
C VAL A 85 -1.78 -12.90 6.09
N MET A 86 -0.64 -12.46 6.65
CA MET A 86 0.39 -13.35 7.19
C MET A 86 -0.07 -14.02 8.49
N SER A 87 -0.79 -13.30 9.36
CA SER A 87 -1.30 -13.86 10.61
C SER A 87 -2.29 -15.00 10.38
N LEU A 88 -3.04 -15.01 9.27
CA LEU A 88 -4.00 -16.08 8.94
C LEU A 88 -3.36 -17.40 8.48
N LYS A 89 -2.04 -17.45 8.24
CA LYS A 89 -1.33 -18.65 7.76
C LYS A 89 -0.32 -19.23 8.75
N LEU A 90 -0.16 -18.61 9.92
CA LEU A 90 0.75 -19.06 10.98
C LEU A 90 0.03 -19.74 12.16
N PHE A 91 -1.28 -19.99 12.04
CA PHE A 91 -2.09 -20.73 13.01
C PHE A 91 -2.96 -21.78 12.31
#